data_AF-A0A955VUT3-F1
#
_entry.id   AF-A0A955VUT3-F1
#
_cell.length_a   1.000
_cell.length_b   1.000
_cell.length_c   1.000
_cell.angle_alpha   90.00
_cell.angle_beta   90.00
_cell.angle_gamma   90.00
#
_symmetry.space_group_name_H-M   'P 1'
#
loop_
_entity.id
_entity.type
_entity.pdbx_description
1 polymer ?
#
loop_
_entity_poly.entity_id
_entity_poly.type
_entity_poly.pdbx_seq_one_letter_code
_entity_poly.pdbx_strand_id
1 'polypeptide(L)'
;MTSPIAIERAQTFLVLSIVVTVLLYVVPYGHTIGYPLVLLSTLAHEMGHGIAAILVGGTFDQFQMWTDGSGVAQWYGDVGRLGKAFVSAGGLVGPAVTAALGFWLARGEKSARVGLIVLGVGLVVAEVLVVRGAFGMVFVAALAAICFLLAYKVKPWIGQVTVGFIAVQLALSVFSRGDYLFTATAQTSKGPMPSDVAQMSDALWLPYWFWGAVCGLLSVAVMLLGLRAFFKKSAKA
;
A
#
# COMPACT_ATOMS: atom_id res chain seq x y z
N MET A 1 -28.85 1.42 17.41
CA MET A 1 -28.09 0.43 18.19
C MET A 1 -27.80 -0.73 17.26
N THR A 2 -26.53 -1.05 17.01
CA THR A 2 -26.20 -2.20 16.16
C THR A 2 -26.24 -3.48 16.90
N SER A 3 -26.54 -4.57 16.20
CA SER A 3 -26.47 -5.87 16.81
C SER A 3 -25.01 -6.15 17.19
N PRO A 4 -24.74 -6.62 18.42
CA PRO A 4 -23.40 -7.05 18.84
C PRO A 4 -22.73 -8.00 17.82
N ILE A 5 -23.55 -8.80 17.13
CA ILE A 5 -23.17 -9.81 16.14
C ILE A 5 -22.41 -9.20 14.94
N ALA A 6 -22.78 -8.00 14.46
CA ALA A 6 -22.12 -7.39 13.30
C ALA A 6 -20.71 -6.87 13.61
N ILE A 7 -20.53 -6.33 14.82
CA ILE A 7 -19.22 -5.87 15.31
C ILE A 7 -18.32 -7.07 15.57
N GLU A 8 -18.86 -8.12 16.20
CA GLU A 8 -18.14 -9.37 16.47
C GLU A 8 -17.60 -9.99 15.17
N ARG A 9 -18.42 -10.13 14.13
CA ARG A 9 -17.98 -10.65 12.82
C ARG A 9 -16.84 -9.84 12.19
N ALA A 10 -16.90 -8.51 12.28
CA ALA A 10 -15.86 -7.63 11.75
C ALA A 10 -14.54 -7.76 12.55
N GLN A 11 -14.63 -7.88 13.88
CA GLN A 11 -13.47 -8.14 14.74
C GLN A 11 -12.87 -9.51 14.46
N THR A 12 -13.70 -10.57 14.37
CA THR A 12 -13.27 -11.92 14.00
C THR A 12 -12.57 -11.91 12.65
N PHE A 13 -13.09 -11.19 11.65
CA PHE A 13 -12.45 -11.07 10.34
C PHE A 13 -11.06 -10.43 10.41
N LEU A 14 -10.89 -9.35 11.16
CA LEU A 14 -9.59 -8.70 11.34
C LEU A 14 -8.61 -9.60 12.07
N VAL A 15 -9.05 -10.24 13.16
CA VAL A 15 -8.22 -11.18 13.93
C VAL A 15 -7.81 -12.36 13.04
N LEU A 16 -8.74 -12.97 12.30
CA LEU A 16 -8.43 -14.05 11.37
C LEU A 16 -7.46 -13.60 10.28
N SER A 17 -7.63 -12.39 9.72
CA SER A 17 -6.72 -11.85 8.70
C SER A 17 -5.31 -11.68 9.28
N ILE A 18 -5.18 -11.16 10.50
CA ILE A 18 -3.90 -11.02 11.20
C ILE A 18 -3.29 -12.40 11.47
N VAL A 19 -4.07 -13.35 12.02
CA VAL A 19 -3.61 -14.72 12.32
C VAL A 19 -3.13 -15.42 11.05
N VAL A 20 -3.90 -15.36 9.97
CA VAL A 20 -3.49 -15.91 8.66
C VAL A 20 -2.16 -15.30 8.23
N THR A 21 -2.00 -13.99 8.37
CA THR A 21 -0.73 -13.32 8.02
C THR A 21 0.43 -13.81 8.87
N VAL A 22 0.26 -13.91 10.19
CA VAL A 22 1.30 -14.41 11.09
C VAL A 22 1.65 -15.86 10.76
N LEU A 23 0.66 -16.71 10.48
CA LEU A 23 0.89 -18.09 10.07
C LEU A 23 1.66 -18.16 8.74
N LEU A 24 1.40 -17.28 7.79
CA LEU A 24 2.19 -17.17 6.56
C LEU A 24 3.67 -16.80 6.80
N TYR A 25 4.04 -16.27 7.96
CA TYR A 25 5.45 -16.04 8.30
C TYR A 25 6.11 -17.18 9.07
N VAL A 26 5.33 -18.10 9.66
CA VAL A 26 5.84 -19.18 10.54
C VAL A 26 5.82 -20.55 9.84
N VAL A 27 4.95 -20.75 8.86
CA VAL A 27 4.79 -22.04 8.17
C VAL A 27 5.79 -22.19 7.02
N PRO A 28 6.35 -23.39 6.77
CA PRO A 28 7.16 -23.67 5.59
C PRO A 28 6.44 -23.24 4.29
N TYR A 29 7.16 -22.62 3.35
CA TYR A 29 6.62 -22.01 2.12
C TYR A 29 5.72 -20.78 2.31
N GLY A 30 5.55 -20.30 3.54
CA GLY A 30 4.78 -19.10 3.82
C GLY A 30 5.29 -17.84 3.09
N HIS A 31 6.61 -17.73 2.88
CA HIS A 31 7.22 -16.72 2.02
C HIS A 31 6.72 -16.76 0.57
N THR A 32 6.54 -17.95 -0.01
CA THR A 32 6.04 -18.12 -1.39
C THR A 32 4.57 -17.71 -1.50
N ILE A 33 3.76 -18.04 -0.50
CA ILE A 33 2.33 -17.70 -0.48
C ILE A 33 2.13 -16.21 -0.19
N GLY A 34 2.98 -15.62 0.65
CA GLY A 34 2.97 -14.18 0.96
C GLY A 34 3.57 -13.31 -0.14
N TYR A 35 4.26 -13.88 -1.11
CA TYR A 35 4.97 -13.14 -2.16
C TYR A 35 4.08 -12.13 -2.93
N PRO A 36 2.85 -12.45 -3.36
CA PRO A 36 1.97 -11.46 -3.99
C PRO A 36 1.63 -10.26 -3.08
N LEU A 37 1.60 -10.47 -1.76
CA LEU A 37 1.34 -9.40 -0.79
C LEU A 37 2.55 -8.48 -0.64
N VAL A 38 3.76 -9.03 -0.71
CA VAL A 38 5.01 -8.25 -0.78
C VAL A 38 5.00 -7.36 -2.02
N LEU A 39 4.65 -7.92 -3.20
CA LEU A 39 4.55 -7.16 -4.44
C LEU A 39 3.50 -6.05 -4.37
N LEU A 40 2.35 -6.32 -3.73
CA LEU A 40 1.31 -5.31 -3.55
C LEU A 40 1.77 -4.15 -2.65
N SER A 41 2.52 -4.47 -1.58
CA SER A 41 3.14 -3.46 -0.72
C SER A 41 4.19 -2.64 -1.47
N THR A 42 5.07 -3.30 -2.25
CA THR A 42 6.04 -2.62 -3.12
C THR A 42 5.33 -1.71 -4.13
N LEU A 43 4.28 -2.19 -4.82
CA LEU A 43 3.51 -1.36 -5.74
C LEU A 43 2.92 -0.12 -5.03
N ALA A 44 2.29 -0.29 -3.86
CA ALA A 44 1.69 0.82 -3.12
C ALA A 44 2.74 1.85 -2.64
N HIS A 45 3.94 1.38 -2.29
CA HIS A 45 5.08 2.21 -1.92
C HIS A 45 5.59 3.01 -3.13
N GLU A 46 5.93 2.35 -4.23
CA GLU A 46 6.47 3.04 -5.41
C GLU A 46 5.45 3.97 -6.07
N MET A 47 4.17 3.58 -6.13
CA MET A 47 3.10 4.48 -6.57
C MET A 47 2.96 5.70 -5.64
N GLY A 48 3.25 5.53 -4.34
CA GLY A 48 3.28 6.62 -3.37
C GLY A 48 4.31 7.69 -3.74
N HIS A 49 5.52 7.30 -4.12
CA HIS A 49 6.53 8.24 -4.66
C HIS A 49 6.04 8.93 -5.93
N GLY A 50 5.58 8.16 -6.91
CA GLY A 50 5.15 8.70 -8.20
C GLY A 50 4.00 9.70 -8.09
N ILE A 51 2.96 9.37 -7.32
CA ILE A 51 1.83 10.27 -7.06
C ILE A 51 2.29 11.51 -6.30
N ALA A 52 3.12 11.34 -5.27
CA ALA A 52 3.65 12.48 -4.52
C ALA A 52 4.47 13.42 -5.41
N ALA A 53 5.27 12.89 -6.34
CA ALA A 53 6.05 13.68 -7.30
C ALA A 53 5.14 14.52 -8.19
N ILE A 54 4.07 13.93 -8.73
CA ILE A 54 3.07 14.64 -9.54
C ILE A 54 2.43 15.78 -8.73
N LEU A 55 2.08 15.54 -7.46
CA LEU A 55 1.41 16.53 -6.61
C LEU A 55 2.28 17.76 -6.30
N VAL A 56 3.61 17.62 -6.30
CA VAL A 56 4.54 18.74 -6.08
C VAL A 56 5.10 19.34 -7.37
N GLY A 57 4.51 19.00 -8.52
CA GLY A 57 4.87 19.55 -9.83
C GLY A 57 6.02 18.84 -10.54
N GLY A 58 6.44 17.67 -10.05
CA GLY A 58 7.35 16.78 -10.75
C GLY A 58 6.62 15.87 -11.75
N THR A 59 7.40 15.07 -12.47
CA THR A 59 6.90 14.08 -13.43
C THR A 59 7.23 12.68 -12.95
N PHE A 60 6.23 11.81 -12.88
CA PHE A 60 6.43 10.37 -12.67
C PHE A 60 6.77 9.71 -14.00
N ASP A 61 8.03 9.31 -14.18
CA ASP A 61 8.55 8.81 -15.44
C ASP A 61 8.21 7.33 -15.64
N GLN A 62 8.64 6.50 -14.69
CA GLN A 62 8.42 5.06 -14.78
C GLN A 62 8.44 4.36 -13.42
N PHE A 63 7.74 3.24 -13.36
CA PHE A 63 7.78 2.25 -12.30
C PHE A 63 8.31 0.94 -12.86
N GLN A 64 9.34 0.38 -12.23
CA GLN A 64 9.85 -0.96 -12.53
C GLN A 64 9.80 -1.84 -11.27
N MET A 65 9.57 -3.13 -11.47
CA MET A 65 9.50 -4.12 -10.41
C MET A 65 10.12 -5.44 -10.86
N TRP A 66 10.81 -6.12 -9.93
CA TRP A 66 11.55 -7.34 -10.19
C TRP A 66 11.03 -8.53 -9.37
N THR A 67 11.49 -9.73 -9.75
CA THR A 67 11.06 -11.01 -9.15
C THR A 67 11.55 -11.24 -7.73
N ASP A 68 12.44 -10.41 -7.23
CA ASP A 68 12.88 -10.41 -5.82
C ASP A 68 11.96 -9.56 -4.92
N GLY A 69 10.92 -8.94 -5.50
CA GLY A 69 9.98 -8.06 -4.81
C GLY A 69 10.46 -6.62 -4.65
N SER A 70 11.65 -6.29 -5.16
CA SER A 70 12.13 -4.91 -5.24
C SER A 70 11.39 -4.12 -6.34
N GLY A 71 11.30 -2.82 -6.15
CA GLY A 71 10.72 -1.90 -7.11
C GLY A 71 11.48 -0.58 -7.11
N VAL A 72 11.21 0.24 -8.13
CA VAL A 72 11.67 1.63 -8.17
C VAL A 72 10.68 2.48 -8.95
N ALA A 73 10.30 3.61 -8.37
CA ALA A 73 9.64 4.72 -9.03
C ALA A 73 10.67 5.80 -9.40
N GLN A 74 10.89 5.97 -10.69
CA GLN A 74 11.71 7.05 -11.23
C GLN A 74 10.82 8.26 -11.50
N TRP A 75 11.25 9.41 -11.01
CA TRP A 75 10.60 10.69 -11.22
C TRP A 75 11.65 11.76 -11.43
N TYR A 76 11.28 12.86 -12.09
CA TYR A 76 12.17 14.00 -12.32
C TYR A 76 11.43 15.33 -12.18
N GLY A 77 12.18 16.41 -12.02
CA GLY A 77 11.65 17.77 -11.85
C GLY A 77 12.34 18.53 -10.72
N ASP A 78 12.39 19.86 -10.81
CA ASP A 78 12.87 20.70 -9.73
C ASP A 78 11.72 21.08 -8.78
N VAL A 79 11.53 20.23 -7.77
CA VAL A 79 10.47 20.36 -6.76
C VAL A 79 10.99 20.99 -5.46
N GLY A 80 12.24 21.47 -5.47
CA GLY A 80 12.93 21.98 -4.28
C GLY A 80 13.13 20.94 -3.17
N ARG A 81 13.65 21.38 -2.02
CA ARG A 81 13.96 20.49 -0.87
C ARG A 81 12.70 19.91 -0.23
N LEU A 82 11.67 20.75 -0.03
CA LEU A 82 10.41 20.30 0.57
C LEU A 82 9.67 19.31 -0.33
N GLY A 83 9.66 19.54 -1.65
CA GLY A 83 9.08 18.59 -2.60
C GLY A 83 9.80 17.26 -2.60
N LYS A 84 11.14 17.24 -2.61
CA LYS A 84 11.93 15.99 -2.52
C LYS A 84 11.56 15.17 -1.28
N ALA A 85 11.52 15.83 -0.11
CA ALA A 85 11.15 15.16 1.13
C ALA A 85 9.70 14.66 1.13
N PHE A 86 8.77 15.42 0.51
CA PHE A 86 7.39 15.00 0.34
C PHE A 86 7.27 13.77 -0.56
N VAL A 87 8.05 13.68 -1.64
CA VAL A 87 8.10 12.50 -2.51
C VAL A 87 8.60 11.28 -1.74
N SER A 88 9.69 11.40 -0.99
CA SER A 88 10.21 10.31 -0.15
C SER A 88 9.19 9.87 0.91
N ALA A 89 8.52 10.81 1.59
CA ALA A 89 7.45 10.51 2.53
C ALA A 89 6.27 9.79 1.86
N GLY A 90 5.97 10.13 0.60
CA GLY A 90 4.93 9.51 -0.21
C GLY A 90 5.10 7.99 -0.34
N GLY A 91 6.32 7.51 -0.54
CA GLY A 91 6.58 6.06 -0.58
C GLY A 91 6.36 5.38 0.76
N LEU A 92 6.93 5.96 1.82
CA LEU A 92 6.80 5.42 3.18
C LEU A 92 5.35 5.35 3.67
N VAL A 93 4.52 6.36 3.35
CA VAL A 93 3.15 6.49 3.83
C VAL A 93 2.11 5.92 2.84
N GLY A 94 2.50 5.68 1.59
CA GLY A 94 1.64 5.17 0.51
C GLY A 94 0.86 3.89 0.86
N PRO A 95 1.51 2.84 1.40
CA PRO A 95 0.82 1.63 1.84
C PRO A 95 -0.21 1.88 2.94
N ALA A 96 0.09 2.75 3.91
CA ALA A 96 -0.84 3.11 5.00
C ALA A 96 -2.08 3.86 4.50
N VAL A 97 -1.90 4.79 3.57
CA VAL A 97 -3.01 5.52 2.93
C VAL A 97 -3.88 4.56 2.13
N THR A 98 -3.25 3.66 1.35
CA THR A 98 -3.95 2.65 0.56
C THR A 98 -4.73 1.69 1.46
N ALA A 99 -4.15 1.26 2.58
CA ALA A 99 -4.82 0.45 3.59
C ALA A 99 -6.03 1.18 4.19
N ALA A 100 -5.89 2.45 4.58
CA ALA A 100 -6.98 3.23 5.15
C ALA A 100 -8.15 3.42 4.18
N LEU A 101 -7.85 3.68 2.90
CA LEU A 101 -8.85 3.73 1.83
C LEU A 101 -9.52 2.36 1.64
N GLY A 102 -8.75 1.27 1.65
CA GLY A 102 -9.25 -0.09 1.57
C GLY A 102 -10.23 -0.41 2.71
N PHE A 103 -9.88 -0.08 3.97
CA PHE A 103 -10.78 -0.22 5.11
C PHE A 103 -12.07 0.58 4.92
N TRP A 104 -11.97 1.80 4.40
CA TRP A 104 -13.16 2.61 4.12
C TRP A 104 -14.04 1.99 3.02
N LEU A 105 -13.45 1.47 1.95
CA LEU A 105 -14.17 0.84 0.84
C LEU A 105 -14.81 -0.49 1.25
N ALA A 106 -14.15 -1.27 2.12
CA ALA A 106 -14.60 -2.54 2.66
C ALA A 106 -15.84 -2.42 3.57
N ARG A 107 -16.32 -1.21 3.86
CA ARG A 107 -17.53 -0.94 4.67
C ARG A 107 -18.83 -1.44 4.04
N GLY A 108 -18.83 -1.89 2.80
CA GLY A 108 -20.01 -2.48 2.17
C GLY A 108 -19.73 -2.96 0.75
N GLU A 109 -20.56 -3.89 0.28
CA GLU A 109 -20.39 -4.53 -1.03
C GLU A 109 -20.34 -3.52 -2.18
N LYS A 110 -21.25 -2.53 -2.19
CA LYS A 110 -21.28 -1.50 -3.25
C LYS A 110 -20.03 -0.62 -3.24
N SER A 111 -19.56 -0.19 -2.08
CA SER A 111 -18.35 0.65 -1.98
C SER A 111 -17.09 -0.15 -2.34
N ALA A 112 -17.00 -1.41 -1.92
CA ALA A 112 -15.90 -2.29 -2.31
C ALA A 112 -15.88 -2.54 -3.82
N ARG A 113 -17.05 -2.79 -4.43
CA ARG A 113 -17.17 -2.94 -5.88
C ARG A 113 -16.71 -1.70 -6.64
N VAL A 114 -17.16 -0.51 -6.25
CA VAL A 114 -16.70 0.75 -6.86
C VAL A 114 -15.19 0.92 -6.65
N GLY A 115 -14.69 0.64 -5.45
CA GLY A 115 -13.27 0.66 -5.14
C GLY A 115 -12.44 -0.24 -6.05
N LEU A 116 -12.87 -1.47 -6.27
CA LEU A 116 -12.22 -2.42 -7.18
C LEU A 116 -12.23 -1.92 -8.63
N ILE A 117 -13.31 -1.31 -9.10
CA ILE A 117 -13.38 -0.74 -10.46
C ILE A 117 -12.40 0.42 -10.59
N VAL A 118 -12.42 1.37 -9.65
CA VAL A 118 -11.53 2.54 -9.67
C VAL A 118 -10.07 2.12 -9.59
N LEU A 119 -9.74 1.16 -8.71
CA LEU A 119 -8.39 0.59 -8.60
C LEU A 119 -8.00 -0.10 -9.91
N GLY A 120 -8.86 -0.96 -10.47
CA GLY A 120 -8.58 -1.65 -11.74
C GLY A 120 -8.32 -0.68 -12.89
N VAL A 121 -9.13 0.38 -13.03
CA VAL A 121 -8.91 1.43 -14.04
C VAL A 121 -7.61 2.17 -13.78
N GLY A 122 -7.34 2.55 -12.52
CA GLY A 122 -6.09 3.22 -12.14
C GLY A 122 -4.86 2.37 -12.45
N LEU A 123 -4.92 1.06 -12.22
CA LEU A 123 -3.85 0.12 -12.56
C LEU A 123 -3.65 0.02 -14.07
N VAL A 124 -4.73 -0.01 -14.88
CA VAL A 124 -4.61 0.03 -16.35
C VAL A 124 -3.99 1.34 -16.84
N VAL A 125 -4.38 2.47 -16.25
CA VAL A 125 -3.78 3.77 -16.57
C VAL A 125 -2.30 3.77 -16.20
N ALA A 126 -1.94 3.29 -15.01
CA ALA A 126 -0.56 3.17 -14.57
C ALA A 126 0.24 2.23 -15.50
N GLU A 127 -0.35 1.10 -15.90
CA GLU A 127 0.24 0.13 -16.83
C GLU A 127 0.70 0.79 -18.13
N VAL A 128 -0.17 1.57 -18.75
CA VAL A 128 0.12 2.27 -20.01
C VAL A 128 1.14 3.38 -19.78
N LEU A 129 0.93 4.22 -18.77
CA LEU A 129 1.69 5.46 -18.61
C LEU A 129 3.09 5.24 -18.04
N VAL A 130 3.22 4.46 -16.97
CA VAL A 130 4.43 4.44 -16.13
C VAL A 130 5.01 3.05 -15.91
N VAL A 131 4.24 1.97 -15.93
CA VAL A 131 4.78 0.62 -15.64
C VAL A 131 5.70 0.19 -16.78
N ARG A 132 6.91 -0.26 -16.44
CA ARG A 132 7.92 -0.77 -17.38
C ARG A 132 8.53 -2.07 -16.86
N GLY A 133 9.03 -2.87 -17.79
CA GLY A 133 9.63 -4.19 -17.52
C GLY A 133 8.60 -5.31 -17.46
N ALA A 134 8.95 -6.48 -18.01
CA ALA A 134 8.01 -7.58 -18.25
C ALA A 134 7.31 -8.07 -16.98
N PHE A 135 8.05 -8.21 -15.89
CA PHE A 135 7.50 -8.71 -14.62
C PHE A 135 6.46 -7.76 -14.02
N GLY A 136 6.81 -6.47 -13.90
CA GLY A 136 5.89 -5.44 -13.41
C GLY A 136 4.62 -5.35 -14.24
N MET A 137 4.76 -5.34 -15.57
CA MET A 137 3.62 -5.30 -16.49
C MET A 137 2.68 -6.51 -16.31
N VAL A 138 3.23 -7.73 -16.27
CA VAL A 138 2.42 -8.94 -16.05
C VAL A 138 1.71 -8.89 -14.70
N PHE A 139 2.40 -8.49 -13.63
CA PHE A 139 1.80 -8.43 -12.30
C PHE A 139 0.70 -7.37 -12.20
N VAL A 140 0.94 -6.14 -12.67
CA VAL A 140 -0.03 -5.04 -12.61
C VAL A 140 -1.25 -5.35 -13.50
N ALA A 141 -1.03 -5.89 -14.70
CA ALA A 141 -2.12 -6.34 -15.57
C ALA A 141 -2.96 -7.46 -14.93
N ALA A 142 -2.31 -8.45 -14.30
CA ALA A 142 -3.01 -9.52 -13.57
C ALA A 142 -3.81 -8.96 -12.39
N LEU A 143 -3.24 -8.02 -11.63
CA LEU A 143 -3.92 -7.36 -10.52
C LEU A 143 -5.13 -6.55 -10.98
N ALA A 144 -5.01 -5.82 -12.09
CA ALA A 144 -6.13 -5.09 -12.69
C ALA A 144 -7.25 -6.05 -13.14
N ALA A 145 -6.89 -7.16 -13.79
CA ALA A 145 -7.83 -8.20 -14.20
C ALA A 145 -8.56 -8.84 -13.00
N ILE A 146 -7.85 -9.13 -11.91
CA ILE A 146 -8.43 -9.64 -10.66
C ILE A 146 -9.41 -8.62 -10.07
N CYS A 147 -9.06 -7.33 -10.07
CA CYS A 147 -9.95 -6.27 -9.59
C CYS A 147 -11.28 -6.25 -10.38
N PHE A 148 -11.21 -6.31 -11.72
CA PHE A 148 -12.42 -6.36 -12.55
C PHE A 148 -13.20 -7.66 -12.40
N LEU A 149 -12.51 -8.81 -12.27
CA LEU A 149 -13.16 -10.09 -12.02
C LEU A 149 -13.94 -10.05 -10.70
N LEU A 150 -13.34 -9.57 -9.62
CA LEU A 150 -14.00 -9.41 -8.31
C LEU A 150 -15.16 -8.41 -8.37
N ALA A 151 -15.01 -7.34 -9.17
CA ALA A 151 -16.04 -6.31 -9.30
C ALA A 151 -17.26 -6.74 -10.14
N TYR A 152 -17.09 -7.62 -11.14
CA TYR A 152 -18.14 -7.91 -12.12
C TYR A 152 -18.60 -9.37 -12.17
N LYS A 153 -17.75 -10.33 -11.81
CA LYS A 153 -18.00 -11.76 -12.03
C LYS A 153 -18.18 -12.56 -10.74
N VAL A 154 -17.77 -12.00 -9.59
CA VAL A 154 -17.81 -12.68 -8.30
C VAL A 154 -18.92 -12.12 -7.41
N LYS A 155 -19.39 -12.91 -6.43
CA LYS A 155 -20.37 -12.48 -5.44
C LYS A 155 -19.86 -11.22 -4.71
N PRO A 156 -20.68 -10.17 -4.54
CA PRO A 156 -20.21 -8.88 -4.01
C PRO A 156 -19.57 -8.94 -2.61
N TRP A 157 -20.06 -9.82 -1.73
CA TRP A 157 -19.47 -10.04 -0.41
C TRP A 157 -18.01 -10.53 -0.48
N ILE A 158 -17.64 -11.32 -1.49
CA ILE A 158 -16.26 -11.79 -1.67
C ILE A 158 -15.37 -10.61 -2.01
N GLY A 159 -15.79 -9.74 -2.95
CA GLY A 159 -15.06 -8.52 -3.27
C GLY A 159 -14.86 -7.61 -2.05
N GLN A 160 -15.89 -7.47 -1.21
CA GLN A 160 -15.80 -6.73 0.05
C GLN A 160 -14.76 -7.32 1.02
N VAL A 161 -14.82 -8.64 1.23
CA VAL A 161 -13.88 -9.37 2.09
C VAL A 161 -12.45 -9.27 1.55
N THR A 162 -12.25 -9.40 0.24
CA THR A 162 -10.94 -9.27 -0.39
C THR A 162 -10.35 -7.87 -0.23
N VAL A 163 -11.13 -6.81 -0.43
CA VAL A 163 -10.67 -5.42 -0.20
C VAL A 163 -10.29 -5.22 1.27
N GLY A 164 -11.09 -5.72 2.21
CA GLY A 164 -10.77 -5.68 3.64
C GLY A 164 -9.49 -6.44 3.97
N PHE A 165 -9.30 -7.62 3.38
CA PHE A 165 -8.11 -8.44 3.58
C PHE A 165 -6.86 -7.72 3.07
N ILE A 166 -6.90 -7.21 1.83
CA ILE A 166 -5.81 -6.42 1.24
C ILE A 166 -5.46 -5.21 2.12
N ALA A 167 -6.47 -4.52 2.66
CA ALA A 167 -6.24 -3.40 3.57
C ALA A 167 -5.48 -3.82 4.83
N VAL A 168 -5.82 -4.97 5.43
CA VAL A 168 -5.07 -5.53 6.57
C VAL A 168 -3.63 -5.86 6.15
N GLN A 169 -3.42 -6.48 5.00
CA GLN A 169 -2.08 -6.85 4.53
C GLN A 169 -1.19 -5.62 4.32
N LEU A 170 -1.72 -4.58 3.67
CA LEU A 170 -1.00 -3.32 3.48
C LEU A 170 -0.71 -2.62 4.81
N ALA A 171 -1.65 -2.63 5.74
CA ALA A 171 -1.44 -2.09 7.08
C ALA A 171 -0.33 -2.83 7.84
N LEU A 172 -0.32 -4.17 7.80
CA LEU A 172 0.72 -4.98 8.41
C LEU A 172 2.08 -4.79 7.74
N SER A 173 2.10 -4.55 6.42
CA SER A 173 3.35 -4.33 5.67
C SER A 173 4.13 -3.11 6.12
N VAL A 174 3.44 -2.08 6.64
CA VAL A 174 4.06 -0.87 7.22
C VAL A 174 4.87 -1.22 8.47
N PHE A 175 4.37 -2.17 9.28
CA PHE A 175 5.05 -2.60 10.51
C PHE A 175 6.12 -3.65 10.25
N SER A 176 5.88 -4.59 9.33
CA SER A 176 6.86 -5.63 9.01
C SER A 176 8.10 -5.08 8.29
N ARG A 177 7.97 -3.93 7.62
CA ARG A 177 9.09 -3.13 7.09
C ARG A 177 9.51 -1.98 8.02
N GLY A 178 9.24 -2.10 9.32
CA GLY A 178 9.60 -1.08 10.32
C GLY A 178 11.11 -0.87 10.44
N ASP A 179 11.91 -1.88 10.12
CA ASP A 179 13.36 -1.79 9.98
C ASP A 179 13.77 -0.82 8.85
N TYR A 180 13.10 -0.87 7.71
CA TYR A 180 13.34 0.04 6.59
C TYR A 180 13.07 1.51 6.96
N LEU A 181 12.04 1.79 7.77
CA LEU A 181 11.72 3.15 8.24
C LEU A 181 12.86 3.81 9.02
N PHE A 182 13.79 3.02 9.58
CA PHE A 182 14.93 3.53 10.35
C PHE A 182 16.28 3.10 9.75
N THR A 183 16.30 2.79 8.45
CA THR A 183 17.52 2.43 7.73
C THR A 183 17.99 3.60 6.88
N ALA A 184 19.28 3.96 6.94
CA ALA A 184 19.85 5.06 6.16
C ALA A 184 20.21 4.67 4.70
N THR A 185 20.59 3.42 4.48
CA THR A 185 21.02 2.92 3.16
C THR A 185 20.17 1.73 2.75
N ALA A 186 19.43 1.87 1.66
CA ALA A 186 18.70 0.79 1.03
C ALA A 186 19.63 -0.03 0.13
N GLN A 187 19.61 -1.36 0.28
CA GLN A 187 20.26 -2.26 -0.64
C GLN A 187 19.31 -2.52 -1.81
N THR A 188 19.67 -2.09 -3.01
CA THR A 188 18.87 -2.33 -4.22
C THR A 188 19.63 -3.20 -5.21
N SER A 189 18.92 -3.72 -6.21
CA SER A 189 19.53 -4.46 -7.33
C SER A 189 20.57 -3.64 -8.11
N LYS A 190 20.56 -2.30 -7.97
CA LYS A 190 21.55 -1.39 -8.57
C LYS A 190 22.67 -0.96 -7.61
N GLY A 191 22.70 -1.50 -6.39
CA GLY A 191 23.67 -1.18 -5.35
C GLY A 191 23.08 -0.41 -4.16
N PRO A 192 23.92 -0.05 -3.17
CA PRO A 192 23.51 0.74 -2.02
C PRO A 192 23.14 2.17 -2.44
N MET A 193 21.95 2.61 -2.05
CA MET A 193 21.46 3.96 -2.29
C MET A 193 20.83 4.55 -1.02
N PRO A 194 20.75 5.89 -0.89
CA PRO A 194 20.05 6.51 0.23
C PRO A 194 18.60 6.02 0.30
N SER A 195 18.16 5.59 1.48
CA SER A 195 16.75 5.27 1.71
C SER A 195 15.88 6.51 1.65
N ASP A 196 14.56 6.34 1.67
CA ASP A 196 13.63 7.47 1.72
C ASP A 196 13.86 8.38 2.91
N VAL A 197 14.10 7.81 4.09
CA VAL A 197 14.36 8.61 5.30
C VAL A 197 15.72 9.31 5.26
N ALA A 198 16.71 8.73 4.58
CA ALA A 198 17.98 9.41 4.32
C ALA A 198 17.80 10.56 3.31
N GLN A 199 17.04 10.34 2.23
CA GLN A 199 16.68 11.40 1.29
C GLN A 199 15.92 12.53 1.98
N MET A 200 15.01 12.22 2.91
CA MET A 200 14.36 13.21 3.77
C MET A 200 15.35 13.92 4.69
N SER A 201 16.33 13.22 5.26
CA SER A 201 17.39 13.82 6.10
C SER A 201 18.34 14.74 5.32
N ASP A 202 18.62 14.43 4.05
CA ASP A 202 19.44 15.28 3.19
C ASP A 202 18.64 16.51 2.73
N ALA A 203 17.38 16.30 2.37
CA ALA A 203 16.48 17.36 1.99
C ALA A 203 16.11 18.27 3.18
N LEU A 204 15.94 17.69 4.38
CA LEU A 204 15.50 18.34 5.60
C LEU A 204 16.52 18.10 6.72
N TRP A 205 17.02 19.18 7.30
CA TRP A 205 17.97 19.30 8.43
C TRP A 205 17.92 18.35 9.64
N LEU A 206 16.88 17.51 9.82
CA LEU A 206 16.78 16.57 10.95
C LEU A 206 17.25 15.16 10.56
N PRO A 207 17.74 14.34 11.52
CA PRO A 207 18.25 13.01 11.23
C PRO A 207 17.21 12.05 10.63
N TYR A 208 17.66 11.06 9.86
CA TYR A 208 16.78 10.08 9.21
C TYR A 208 15.82 9.36 10.17
N TRP A 209 16.25 9.03 11.39
CA TRP A 209 15.39 8.33 12.36
C TRP A 209 14.21 9.20 12.83
N PHE A 210 14.38 10.54 12.84
CA PHE A 210 13.31 11.46 13.18
C PHE A 210 12.22 11.41 12.10
N TRP A 211 12.62 11.45 10.82
CA TRP A 211 11.69 11.35 9.69
C TRP A 211 11.03 9.98 9.60
N GLY A 212 11.76 8.91 9.91
CA GLY A 212 11.20 7.57 10.09
C GLY A 212 10.08 7.53 11.13
N ALA A 213 10.30 8.16 12.30
CA ALA A 213 9.29 8.24 13.34
C ALA A 213 8.07 9.07 12.91
N VAL A 214 8.27 10.20 12.23
CA VAL A 214 7.18 11.04 11.71
C VAL A 214 6.32 10.26 10.70
N CYS A 215 6.94 9.63 9.70
CA CYS A 215 6.23 8.84 8.69
C CYS A 215 5.53 7.61 9.30
N GLY A 216 6.18 6.95 10.27
CA GLY A 216 5.58 5.84 11.01
C GLY A 216 4.35 6.27 11.82
N LEU A 217 4.44 7.35 12.59
CA LEU A 217 3.32 7.90 13.36
C LEU A 217 2.17 8.37 12.47
N LEU A 218 2.49 9.03 11.34
CA LEU A 218 1.49 9.44 10.37
C LEU A 218 0.77 8.22 9.76
N SER A 219 1.53 7.18 9.41
CA SER A 219 0.98 5.92 8.90
C SER A 219 0.03 5.29 9.90
N VAL A 220 0.42 5.19 11.18
CA VAL A 220 -0.45 4.70 12.27
C VAL A 220 -1.71 5.53 12.39
N ALA A 221 -1.60 6.87 12.40
CA ALA A 221 -2.74 7.76 12.51
C ALA A 221 -3.75 7.57 11.36
N VAL A 222 -3.26 7.51 10.11
CA VAL A 222 -4.08 7.31 8.91
C VAL A 222 -4.78 5.95 8.93
N MET A 223 -4.07 4.88 9.31
CA MET A 223 -4.66 3.55 9.47
C MET A 223 -5.74 3.51 10.55
N LEU A 224 -5.50 4.14 11.71
CA LEU A 224 -6.48 4.23 12.80
C LEU A 224 -7.74 4.99 12.35
N LEU A 225 -7.61 6.04 11.54
CA LEU A 225 -8.74 6.74 10.95
C LEU A 225 -9.54 5.85 9.99
N GLY A 226 -8.86 5.12 9.11
CA GLY A 226 -9.47 4.14 8.21
C GLY A 226 -10.23 3.06 8.96
N LEU A 227 -9.61 2.49 10.01
CA LEU A 227 -10.21 1.45 10.84
C LEU A 227 -11.40 1.97 11.66
N ARG A 228 -11.29 3.17 12.25
CA ARG A 228 -12.43 3.82 12.92
C ARG A 228 -13.60 4.04 11.97
N ALA A 229 -13.32 4.47 10.74
CA ALA A 229 -14.36 4.65 9.73
C ALA A 229 -15.00 3.33 9.32
N PHE A 230 -14.23 2.23 9.25
CA PHE A 230 -14.73 0.88 8.99
C PHE A 230 -15.80 0.47 10.01
N PHE A 231 -15.50 0.55 11.30
CA PHE A 231 -16.43 0.19 12.37
C PHE A 231 -17.65 1.13 12.46
N LYS A 232 -17.52 2.43 12.14
CA LYS A 232 -18.62 3.40 12.25
C LYS A 232 -19.78 3.16 11.27
N LYS A 233 -19.61 2.39 10.19
CA LYS A 233 -20.71 2.01 9.27
C LYS A 233 -21.26 0.63 9.53
N SER A 234 -20.44 -0.29 10.00
CA SER A 234 -20.96 -1.49 10.65
C SER A 234 -21.89 -1.11 11.80
N ALA A 235 -21.70 0.09 12.38
CA ALA A 235 -22.60 0.72 13.35
C ALA A 235 -23.91 1.34 12.76
N LYS A 236 -24.14 1.29 11.43
CA LYS A 236 -25.29 1.93 10.75
C LYS A 236 -26.00 1.05 9.71
N ALA A 237 -25.44 -0.09 9.34
CA ALA A 237 -26.03 -1.09 8.45
C ALA A 237 -26.78 -2.14 9.26
#